data_AF-A0AAW7AZR8-F1
#
_entry.id   AF-A0AAW7AZR8-F1
#
_cell.length_a   1.000
_cell.length_b   1.000
_cell.length_c   1.000
_cell.angle_alpha   90.00
_cell.angle_beta   90.00
_cell.angle_gamma   90.00
#
_symmetry.space_group_name_H-M   'P 1'
#
loop_
_entity.id
_entity.type
_entity.pdbx_description
1 polymer ?
#
loop_
_entity_poly.entity_id
_entity_poly.type
_entity_poly.pdbx_seq_one_letter_code
_entity_poly.pdbx_strand_id
1 'polypeptide(L)'
;MTTWLMGVARSVWEAAGYRVRGAALSGIAAEELEAGSGIGSRTLASLERGWAAGVDLLSRGDVLVVDEAGMVGSRQMARVLSAVQDAGAKLVLVGDPEQLQAIEAGAAFRAVAERVGSVEITTVRRQGAGWQQEATKELATGRTGAALDRYEAAGMVRGHETLEAARAAVVASWQAGRAGGGATSGCRQIMLAHRRVDVRALNEAARSLRLEEGELDRERALSVMTAQGERVFAPGDRVYFLRNDRGLGVKNGTLGTICGLSGDDEGGAVVSVRLDGAHAGDEGRVVSVSLRAYDALDHGYAATIHKAQGVTVDRAHVLATGSMDRHGAYVALSRHREAVSVHWARDDVGDRDGLVRRLSRERLKDTTLDYPQEPDGGRESSEGPARAYALRRGLGVPESRIVLPEVGEDPFAGLDLGVSAKGQDDAFASLRLNPDRRLPVAAPDPQELLERAVARYAQAFLAVGRMHEARLPVLTHQEQSLDRATKALEGVRPGAIDDLLMALRHEVDARAALLTLEGAERGAVLTRAILQEARIRQSPGLRAQRFMRVWEGLKTAQTRDEALVQLGKDAEMRSLLRRKGASFGVTPGSVLDLSIRALDVPKERVPRLGHERRPEAEPKPKRDTGWSRGR
;
A
#
# COMPACT_ATOMS: atom_id res chain seq x y z
N MET A 1 -6.36 -4.04 1.38
CA MET A 1 -6.09 -2.58 1.45
C MET A 1 -6.30 -1.94 0.10
N THR A 2 -5.75 -2.53 -0.95
CA THR A 2 -5.84 -2.07 -2.33
C THR A 2 -7.29 -1.95 -2.82
N THR A 3 -8.12 -2.95 -2.55
CA THR A 3 -9.56 -2.93 -2.88
C THR A 3 -10.32 -1.78 -2.20
N TRP A 4 -10.05 -1.49 -0.93
CA TRP A 4 -10.67 -0.36 -0.23
C TRP A 4 -10.25 0.99 -0.82
N LEU A 5 -8.95 1.16 -1.11
CA LEU A 5 -8.43 2.37 -1.78
C LEU A 5 -9.09 2.55 -3.15
N MET A 6 -9.25 1.46 -3.91
CA MET A 6 -9.94 1.50 -5.19
C MET A 6 -11.43 1.85 -5.03
N GLY A 7 -12.09 1.47 -3.93
CA GLY A 7 -13.45 1.91 -3.64
C GLY A 7 -13.56 3.42 -3.40
N VAL A 8 -12.59 4.01 -2.69
CA VAL A 8 -12.51 5.47 -2.54
C VAL A 8 -12.22 6.14 -3.88
N ALA A 9 -11.25 5.63 -4.65
CA ALA A 9 -10.91 6.15 -5.96
C ALA A 9 -12.10 6.09 -6.94
N ARG A 10 -12.86 4.98 -6.92
CA ARG A 10 -14.11 4.82 -7.66
C ARG A 10 -15.09 5.95 -7.36
N SER A 11 -15.36 6.21 -6.08
CA SER A 11 -16.31 7.25 -5.69
C SER A 11 -15.92 8.65 -6.19
N VAL A 12 -14.61 8.95 -6.22
CA VAL A 12 -14.10 10.23 -6.71
C VAL A 12 -14.19 10.31 -8.23
N TRP A 13 -13.84 9.24 -8.95
CA TRP A 13 -13.95 9.19 -10.41
C TRP A 13 -15.40 9.27 -10.89
N GLU A 14 -16.32 8.54 -10.25
CA GLU A 14 -17.76 8.59 -10.56
C GLU A 14 -18.34 9.97 -10.27
N ALA A 15 -17.96 10.63 -9.17
CA ALA A 15 -18.38 12.00 -8.86
C ALA A 15 -17.88 13.02 -9.91
N ALA A 16 -16.73 12.75 -10.55
CA ALA A 16 -16.20 13.55 -11.65
C ALA A 16 -16.80 13.18 -13.03
N GLY A 17 -17.76 12.25 -13.09
CA GLY A 17 -18.46 11.85 -14.32
C GLY A 17 -17.79 10.73 -15.11
N TYR A 18 -16.78 10.06 -14.56
CA TYR A 18 -16.15 8.92 -15.20
C TYR A 18 -16.88 7.61 -14.88
N ARG A 19 -16.85 6.65 -15.81
CA ARG A 19 -17.33 5.28 -15.57
C ARG A 19 -16.15 4.38 -15.23
N VAL A 20 -16.18 3.79 -14.05
CA VAL A 20 -15.09 2.94 -13.57
C VAL A 20 -15.41 1.49 -13.86
N ARG A 21 -14.49 0.77 -14.48
CA ARG A 21 -14.63 -0.66 -14.83
C ARG A 21 -13.47 -1.44 -14.25
N GLY A 22 -13.76 -2.58 -13.65
CA GLY A 22 -12.75 -3.45 -13.04
C GLY A 22 -12.39 -4.61 -13.95
N ALA A 23 -11.13 -5.01 -13.89
CA ALA A 23 -10.62 -6.16 -14.60
C ALA A 23 -9.60 -6.93 -13.76
N ALA A 24 -9.55 -8.24 -13.93
CA ALA A 24 -8.49 -9.07 -13.34
C ALA A 24 -8.17 -10.27 -14.25
N LEU A 25 -7.05 -10.96 -13.99
CA LEU A 25 -6.69 -12.16 -14.75
C LEU A 25 -7.62 -13.33 -14.41
N SER A 26 -7.95 -13.52 -13.13
CA SER A 26 -8.79 -14.62 -12.65
C SER A 26 -10.19 -14.16 -12.28
N GLY A 27 -11.15 -15.10 -12.32
CA GLY A 27 -12.53 -14.80 -11.95
C GLY A 27 -12.69 -14.46 -10.46
N ILE A 28 -11.84 -15.02 -9.60
CA ILE A 28 -11.85 -14.78 -8.15
C ILE A 28 -11.28 -13.40 -7.84
N ALA A 29 -10.15 -13.03 -8.45
CA ALA A 29 -9.59 -11.69 -8.27
C ALA A 29 -10.56 -10.61 -8.74
N ALA A 30 -11.32 -10.84 -9.82
CA ALA A 30 -12.38 -9.93 -10.24
C ALA A 30 -13.51 -9.83 -9.20
N GLU A 31 -13.90 -10.94 -8.58
CA GLU A 31 -14.92 -10.97 -7.52
C GLU A 31 -14.45 -10.27 -6.25
N GLU A 32 -13.20 -10.50 -5.82
CA GLU A 32 -12.59 -9.84 -4.67
C GLU A 32 -12.45 -8.33 -4.90
N LEU A 33 -12.07 -7.92 -6.12
CA LEU A 33 -12.03 -6.52 -6.52
C LEU A 33 -13.43 -5.90 -6.43
N GLU A 34 -14.45 -6.55 -7.00
CA GLU A 34 -15.83 -6.06 -6.97
C GLU A 34 -16.39 -5.99 -5.55
N ALA A 35 -16.27 -7.06 -4.77
CA ALA A 35 -16.74 -7.11 -3.39
C ALA A 35 -16.02 -6.08 -2.50
N GLY A 36 -14.72 -5.86 -2.72
CA GLY A 36 -13.91 -4.98 -1.89
C GLY A 36 -13.93 -3.49 -2.29
N SER A 37 -14.24 -3.17 -3.55
CA SER A 37 -14.21 -1.79 -4.08
C SER A 37 -15.56 -1.27 -4.58
N GLY A 38 -16.52 -2.17 -4.85
CA GLY A 38 -17.77 -1.86 -5.53
C GLY A 38 -17.61 -1.54 -7.01
N ILE A 39 -16.43 -1.76 -7.60
CA ILE A 39 -16.21 -1.61 -9.04
C ILE A 39 -16.72 -2.88 -9.74
N GLY A 40 -17.69 -2.75 -10.65
CA GLY A 40 -18.13 -3.88 -11.48
C GLY A 40 -16.97 -4.48 -12.25
N SER A 41 -16.66 -5.75 -12.00
CA SER A 41 -15.38 -6.35 -12.41
C SER A 41 -15.57 -7.62 -13.24
N ARG A 42 -14.74 -7.77 -14.27
CA ARG A 42 -14.74 -8.96 -15.15
C ARG A 42 -13.34 -9.48 -15.38
N THR A 43 -13.23 -10.70 -15.92
CA THR A 43 -11.92 -11.18 -16.36
C THR A 43 -11.46 -10.42 -17.60
N LEU A 44 -10.15 -10.18 -17.72
CA LEU A 44 -9.55 -9.56 -18.91
C LEU A 44 -9.97 -10.29 -20.19
N ALA A 45 -9.94 -11.63 -20.18
CA ALA A 45 -10.37 -12.45 -21.31
C ALA A 45 -11.86 -12.22 -21.69
N SER A 46 -12.73 -11.93 -20.71
CA SER A 46 -14.13 -11.61 -21.00
C SER A 46 -14.29 -10.23 -21.62
N LEU A 47 -13.50 -9.24 -21.19
CA LEU A 47 -13.51 -7.90 -21.75
C LEU A 47 -12.94 -7.89 -23.17
N GLU A 48 -11.80 -8.56 -23.39
CA GLU A 48 -11.19 -8.69 -24.72
C GLU A 48 -12.15 -9.34 -25.72
N ARG A 49 -12.89 -10.38 -25.30
CA ARG A 49 -13.92 -10.99 -26.14
C ARG A 49 -15.08 -10.03 -26.45
N GLY A 50 -15.48 -9.24 -25.46
CA GLY A 50 -16.48 -8.19 -25.65
C GLY A 50 -16.03 -7.17 -26.68
N TRP A 51 -14.81 -6.64 -26.52
CA TRP A 51 -14.23 -5.67 -27.44
C TRP A 51 -14.14 -6.20 -28.87
N ALA A 52 -13.72 -7.46 -29.04
CA ALA A 52 -13.66 -8.11 -30.36
C ALA A 52 -15.05 -8.28 -31.00
N ALA A 53 -16.10 -8.47 -30.18
CA ALA A 53 -17.49 -8.56 -30.65
C ALA A 53 -18.17 -7.19 -30.78
N GLY A 54 -17.47 -6.08 -30.56
CA GLY A 54 -18.02 -4.72 -30.62
C GLY A 54 -18.94 -4.35 -29.46
N VAL A 55 -18.95 -5.14 -28.38
CA VAL A 55 -19.72 -4.87 -27.16
C VAL A 55 -18.78 -4.47 -26.02
N ASP A 56 -19.31 -3.77 -25.00
CA ASP A 56 -18.51 -3.35 -23.84
C ASP A 56 -17.27 -2.51 -24.18
N LEU A 57 -17.30 -1.80 -25.31
CA LEU A 57 -16.21 -0.93 -25.74
C LEU A 57 -15.88 0.13 -24.68
N LEU A 58 -14.60 0.46 -24.59
CA LEU A 58 -14.11 1.56 -23.76
C LEU A 58 -14.40 2.88 -24.48
N SER A 59 -14.59 3.94 -23.70
CA SER A 59 -14.68 5.31 -24.21
C SER A 59 -13.81 6.27 -23.39
N ARG A 60 -13.62 7.49 -23.89
CA ARG A 60 -12.82 8.55 -23.23
C ARG A 60 -13.22 8.86 -21.79
N GLY A 61 -14.48 8.56 -21.42
CA GLY A 61 -15.01 8.74 -20.08
C GLY A 61 -14.77 7.55 -19.14
N ASP A 62 -14.06 6.52 -19.59
CA ASP A 62 -13.88 5.30 -18.81
C ASP A 62 -12.52 5.26 -18.08
N VAL A 63 -12.53 4.68 -16.89
CA VAL A 63 -11.34 4.32 -16.12
C VAL A 63 -11.32 2.80 -15.96
N LEU A 64 -10.36 2.13 -16.59
CA LEU A 64 -10.15 0.70 -16.46
C LEU A 64 -9.15 0.43 -15.33
N VAL A 65 -9.59 -0.24 -14.27
CA VAL A 65 -8.75 -0.70 -13.17
C VAL A 65 -8.44 -2.18 -13.36
N VAL A 66 -7.15 -2.53 -13.48
CA VAL A 66 -6.70 -3.93 -13.63
C VAL A 66 -6.00 -4.36 -12.35
N ASP A 67 -6.59 -5.29 -11.60
CA ASP A 67 -5.99 -5.88 -10.40
C ASP A 67 -5.19 -7.15 -10.71
N GLU A 68 -4.25 -7.49 -9.83
CA GLU A 68 -3.24 -8.55 -10.01
C GLU A 68 -2.48 -8.42 -11.35
N ALA A 69 -2.18 -7.19 -11.75
CA ALA A 69 -1.53 -6.86 -13.03
C ALA A 69 -0.14 -7.52 -13.20
N GLY A 70 0.53 -7.87 -12.09
CA GLY A 70 1.79 -8.62 -12.10
C GLY A 70 1.71 -10.01 -12.75
N MET A 71 0.51 -10.60 -12.79
CA MET A 71 0.28 -11.89 -13.44
C MET A 71 -0.07 -11.77 -14.94
N VAL A 72 -0.31 -10.56 -15.45
CA VAL A 72 -0.74 -10.35 -16.83
C VAL A 72 0.46 -10.47 -17.77
N GLY A 73 0.36 -11.41 -18.72
CA GLY A 73 1.40 -11.64 -19.73
C GLY A 73 1.59 -10.45 -20.67
N SER A 74 2.79 -10.30 -21.23
CA SER A 74 3.13 -9.11 -22.03
C SER A 74 2.25 -8.92 -23.27
N ARG A 75 1.82 -10.00 -23.92
CA ARG A 75 0.93 -9.94 -25.09
C ARG A 75 -0.47 -9.47 -24.71
N GLN A 76 -1.00 -9.95 -23.59
CA GLN A 76 -2.32 -9.53 -23.10
C GLN A 76 -2.26 -8.08 -22.63
N MET A 77 -1.21 -7.69 -21.89
CA MET A 77 -1.01 -6.30 -21.48
C MET A 77 -0.95 -5.35 -22.70
N ALA A 78 -0.25 -5.74 -23.77
CA ALA A 78 -0.21 -4.95 -25.00
C ALA A 78 -1.60 -4.73 -25.61
N ARG A 79 -2.44 -5.78 -25.71
CA ARG A 79 -3.81 -5.64 -26.21
C ARG A 79 -4.68 -4.74 -25.34
N VAL A 80 -4.55 -4.84 -24.01
CA VAL A 80 -5.27 -3.98 -23.06
C VAL A 80 -4.84 -2.52 -23.20
N LEU A 81 -3.53 -2.27 -23.29
CA LEU A 81 -2.98 -0.93 -23.50
C LEU A 81 -3.47 -0.33 -24.82
N SER A 82 -3.43 -1.08 -25.92
CA SER A 82 -3.96 -0.63 -27.22
C SER A 82 -5.45 -0.27 -27.12
N ALA A 83 -6.28 -1.15 -26.55
CA ALA A 83 -7.72 -0.90 -26.42
C ALA A 83 -8.03 0.36 -25.58
N VAL A 84 -7.26 0.60 -24.51
CA VAL A 84 -7.41 1.80 -23.68
C VAL A 84 -6.94 3.05 -24.44
N GLN A 85 -5.81 2.95 -25.14
CA GLN A 85 -5.26 4.05 -25.93
C GLN A 85 -6.20 4.47 -27.07
N ASP A 86 -6.73 3.51 -27.82
CA ASP A 86 -7.65 3.74 -28.94
C ASP A 86 -8.95 4.41 -28.47
N ALA A 87 -9.42 4.03 -27.27
CA ALA A 87 -10.60 4.65 -26.65
C ALA A 87 -10.32 6.03 -26.02
N GLY A 88 -9.06 6.40 -25.82
CA GLY A 88 -8.67 7.55 -25.02
C GLY A 88 -9.07 7.44 -23.54
N ALA A 89 -9.21 6.22 -23.03
CA ALA A 89 -9.60 5.93 -21.66
C ALA A 89 -8.38 5.99 -20.71
N LYS A 90 -8.64 5.94 -19.39
CA LYS A 90 -7.57 5.85 -18.38
C LYS A 90 -7.35 4.40 -17.95
N LEU A 91 -6.09 3.97 -17.90
CA LEU A 91 -5.70 2.68 -17.29
C LEU A 91 -5.10 2.91 -15.91
N VAL A 92 -5.50 2.08 -14.94
CA VAL A 92 -4.89 1.99 -13.61
C VAL A 92 -4.50 0.54 -13.39
N LEU A 93 -3.20 0.27 -13.34
CA LEU A 93 -2.67 -1.05 -13.03
C LEU A 93 -2.41 -1.18 -11.54
N VAL A 94 -2.93 -2.24 -10.96
CA VAL A 94 -2.86 -2.56 -9.55
C VAL A 94 -2.26 -3.95 -9.42
N GLY A 95 -1.24 -4.08 -8.59
CA GLY A 95 -0.55 -5.34 -8.39
C GLY A 95 0.74 -5.16 -7.60
N ASP A 96 1.40 -6.27 -7.34
CA ASP A 96 2.66 -6.33 -6.61
C ASP A 96 3.72 -6.98 -7.51
N PRO A 97 4.75 -6.25 -7.96
CA PRO A 97 5.78 -6.81 -8.84
C PRO A 97 6.65 -7.86 -8.15
N GLU A 98 6.63 -7.89 -6.82
CA GLU A 98 7.38 -8.84 -5.98
C GLU A 98 6.60 -10.15 -5.77
N GLN A 99 5.30 -10.19 -6.07
CA GLN A 99 4.53 -11.44 -6.06
C GLN A 99 4.86 -12.32 -7.27
N LEU A 100 4.16 -13.45 -7.37
CA LEU A 100 4.33 -14.37 -8.48
C LEU A 100 4.12 -13.68 -9.82
N GLN A 101 5.09 -13.90 -10.70
CA GLN A 101 5.07 -13.34 -12.05
C GLN A 101 4.05 -14.07 -12.91
N ALA A 102 3.63 -13.42 -14.00
CA ALA A 102 2.82 -14.03 -15.05
C ALA A 102 3.35 -15.43 -15.42
N ILE A 103 2.49 -16.37 -15.80
CA ILE A 103 2.96 -17.65 -16.36
C ILE A 103 3.53 -17.42 -17.76
N GLU A 104 2.85 -16.59 -18.56
CA GLU A 104 3.29 -16.17 -19.89
C GLU A 104 4.58 -15.32 -19.88
N ALA A 105 5.23 -15.17 -21.03
CA ALA A 105 6.53 -14.51 -21.13
C ALA A 105 6.50 -12.99 -20.84
N GLY A 106 7.62 -12.52 -20.28
CA GLY A 106 7.91 -11.12 -19.96
C GLY A 106 7.29 -10.63 -18.64
N ALA A 107 7.64 -9.40 -18.27
CA ALA A 107 7.27 -8.73 -17.02
C ALA A 107 6.69 -7.34 -17.31
N ALA A 108 5.61 -7.29 -18.08
CA ALA A 108 5.04 -6.02 -18.57
C ALA A 108 4.63 -5.07 -17.44
N PHE A 109 4.04 -5.58 -16.36
CA PHE A 109 3.67 -4.74 -15.21
C PHE A 109 4.89 -4.10 -14.55
N ARG A 110 5.97 -4.86 -14.31
CA ARG A 110 7.24 -4.34 -13.79
C ARG A 110 7.79 -3.25 -14.70
N ALA A 111 7.86 -3.54 -16.01
CA ALA A 111 8.39 -2.62 -17.01
C ALA A 111 7.57 -1.31 -17.11
N VAL A 112 6.25 -1.36 -16.92
CA VAL A 112 5.40 -0.17 -16.85
C VAL A 112 5.64 0.61 -15.56
N ALA A 113 5.70 -0.08 -14.42
CA ALA A 113 5.94 0.55 -13.12
C ALA A 113 7.31 1.26 -13.06
N GLU A 114 8.37 0.64 -13.56
CA GLU A 114 9.72 1.21 -13.60
C GLU A 114 9.82 2.44 -14.52
N ARG A 115 9.10 2.46 -15.65
CA ARG A 115 9.20 3.53 -16.65
C ARG A 115 8.26 4.70 -16.41
N VAL A 116 7.01 4.41 -16.05
CA VAL A 116 5.97 5.44 -15.84
C VAL A 116 5.98 5.94 -14.39
N GLY A 117 6.54 5.17 -13.48
CA GLY A 117 6.44 5.38 -12.04
C GLY A 117 5.21 4.68 -11.45
N SER A 118 5.25 4.47 -10.15
CA SER A 118 4.18 3.81 -9.39
C SER A 118 3.96 4.51 -8.05
N VAL A 119 2.82 4.22 -7.42
CA VAL A 119 2.56 4.59 -6.02
C VAL A 119 2.57 3.32 -5.21
N GLU A 120 3.48 3.24 -4.24
CA GLU A 120 3.65 2.06 -3.40
C GLU A 120 2.89 2.19 -2.08
N ILE A 121 2.26 1.09 -1.67
CA ILE A 121 1.62 0.95 -0.37
C ILE A 121 2.50 0.08 0.50
N THR A 122 3.21 0.69 1.45
CA THR A 122 4.20 0.00 2.30
C THR A 122 3.64 -0.53 3.61
N THR A 123 2.39 -0.19 3.94
CA THR A 123 1.76 -0.60 5.20
C THR A 123 1.11 -1.97 5.05
N VAL A 124 1.52 -2.93 5.88
CA VAL A 124 0.91 -4.26 5.94
C VAL A 124 -0.20 -4.25 6.99
N ARG A 125 -1.40 -4.70 6.63
CA ARG A 125 -2.57 -4.79 7.54
C ARG A 125 -3.13 -6.20 7.69
N ARG A 126 -2.64 -7.17 6.91
CA ARG A 126 -3.17 -8.54 6.89
C ARG A 126 -2.86 -9.26 8.20
N GLN A 127 -1.59 -9.23 8.62
CA GLN A 127 -1.15 -9.85 9.87
C GLN A 127 -1.44 -8.93 11.06
N GLY A 128 -1.96 -9.50 12.15
CA GLY A 128 -2.26 -8.76 13.36
C GLY A 128 -1.03 -8.40 14.19
N ALA A 129 -0.02 -9.28 14.22
CA ALA A 129 1.18 -9.09 15.03
C ALA A 129 2.25 -8.26 14.31
N GLY A 130 2.87 -7.31 15.01
CA GLY A 130 3.89 -6.41 14.44
C GLY A 130 5.07 -7.15 13.82
N TRP A 131 5.59 -8.19 14.49
CA TRP A 131 6.72 -8.98 13.97
C TRP A 131 6.39 -9.71 12.66
N GLN A 132 5.13 -10.17 12.48
CA GLN A 132 4.67 -10.82 11.25
C GLN A 132 4.55 -9.82 10.10
N GLN A 133 4.13 -8.58 10.41
CA GLN A 133 4.11 -7.49 9.43
C GLN A 133 5.53 -7.14 8.97
N GLU A 134 6.49 -7.09 9.90
CA GLU A 134 7.91 -6.86 9.58
C GLU A 134 8.51 -8.00 8.75
N ALA A 135 8.25 -9.26 9.12
CA ALA A 135 8.68 -10.41 8.33
C ALA A 135 8.09 -10.39 6.91
N THR A 136 6.83 -9.98 6.77
CA THR A 136 6.19 -9.82 5.45
C THR A 136 6.85 -8.71 4.62
N LYS A 137 7.21 -7.57 5.24
CA LYS A 137 7.96 -6.50 4.57
C LYS A 137 9.36 -6.95 4.15
N GLU A 138 10.00 -7.80 4.94
CA GLU A 138 11.31 -8.35 4.60
C GLU A 138 11.24 -9.32 3.42
N LEU A 139 10.22 -10.18 3.38
CA LEU A 139 9.97 -11.02 2.20
C LEU A 139 9.75 -10.17 0.94
N ALA A 140 8.94 -9.12 1.03
CA ALA A 140 8.69 -8.20 -0.09
C ALA A 140 9.95 -7.45 -0.54
N THR A 141 10.86 -7.11 0.39
CA THR A 141 12.12 -6.38 0.09
C THR A 141 13.31 -7.31 -0.19
N GLY A 142 13.08 -8.62 -0.34
CA GLY A 142 14.13 -9.59 -0.67
C GLY A 142 15.03 -10.00 0.49
N ARG A 143 14.74 -9.54 1.70
CA ARG A 143 15.43 -9.93 2.95
C ARG A 143 14.86 -11.25 3.49
N THR A 144 14.77 -12.26 2.63
CA THR A 144 14.15 -13.56 2.96
C THR A 144 14.82 -14.25 4.14
N GLY A 145 16.15 -14.14 4.29
CA GLY A 145 16.88 -14.67 5.45
C GLY A 145 16.38 -14.10 6.77
N ALA A 146 16.28 -12.78 6.88
CA ALA A 146 15.77 -12.10 8.08
C ALA A 146 14.31 -12.45 8.38
N ALA A 147 13.48 -12.60 7.33
CA ALA A 147 12.11 -13.03 7.51
C ALA A 147 12.03 -14.47 8.07
N LEU A 148 12.86 -15.38 7.54
CA LEU A 148 12.94 -16.76 8.02
C LEU A 148 13.48 -16.81 9.46
N ASP A 149 14.48 -15.99 9.82
CA ASP A 149 14.98 -15.87 11.20
C ASP A 149 13.82 -15.54 12.16
N ARG A 150 12.93 -14.61 11.78
CA ARG A 150 11.77 -14.25 12.60
C ARG A 150 10.75 -15.37 12.74
N TYR A 151 10.41 -16.04 11.63
CA TYR A 151 9.48 -17.18 11.70
C TYR A 151 10.09 -18.34 12.48
N GLU A 152 11.39 -18.57 12.38
CA GLU A 152 12.13 -19.59 13.11
C GLU A 152 12.17 -19.27 14.61
N ALA A 153 12.46 -18.02 15.00
CA ALA A 153 12.39 -17.55 16.38
C ALA A 153 10.98 -17.69 16.99
N ALA A 154 9.94 -17.60 16.16
CA ALA A 154 8.54 -17.83 16.56
C ALA A 154 8.13 -19.32 16.57
N GLY A 155 9.05 -20.26 16.29
CA GLY A 155 8.78 -21.70 16.24
C GLY A 155 7.93 -22.14 15.04
N MET A 156 7.83 -21.28 14.02
CA MET A 156 6.99 -21.46 12.84
C MET A 156 7.72 -22.15 11.69
N VAL A 157 9.05 -22.21 11.71
CA VAL A 157 9.88 -22.92 10.72
C VAL A 157 10.44 -24.20 11.35
N ARG A 158 10.31 -25.34 10.66
CA ARG A 158 10.81 -26.64 11.14
C ARG A 158 11.53 -27.39 10.01
N GLY A 159 12.77 -27.79 10.27
CA GLY A 159 13.53 -28.69 9.40
C GLY A 159 13.26 -30.14 9.74
N HIS A 160 13.23 -30.99 8.70
CA HIS A 160 13.06 -32.44 8.79
C HIS A 160 14.19 -33.12 8.01
N GLU A 161 14.50 -34.37 8.32
CA GLU A 161 15.56 -35.10 7.61
C GLU A 161 15.15 -35.46 6.18
N THR A 162 13.88 -35.83 5.96
CA THR A 162 13.38 -36.25 4.64
C THR A 162 12.16 -35.46 4.16
N LEU A 163 11.95 -35.43 2.85
CA LEU A 163 10.79 -34.78 2.24
C LEU A 163 9.47 -35.41 2.70
N GLU A 164 9.42 -36.73 2.86
CA GLU A 164 8.22 -37.42 3.37
C GLU A 164 7.94 -37.04 4.82
N ALA A 165 8.96 -36.93 5.67
CA ALA A 165 8.80 -36.45 7.04
C ALA A 165 8.29 -34.99 7.07
N ALA A 166 8.80 -34.12 6.19
CA ALA A 166 8.30 -32.76 6.05
C ALA A 166 6.82 -32.72 5.61
N ARG A 167 6.42 -33.55 4.64
CA ARG A 167 5.00 -33.67 4.21
C ARG A 167 4.11 -34.13 5.35
N ALA A 168 4.50 -35.20 6.05
CA ALA A 168 3.76 -35.69 7.21
C ALA A 168 3.61 -34.60 8.28
N ALA A 169 4.66 -33.82 8.52
CA ALA A 169 4.63 -32.72 9.48
C ALA A 169 3.73 -31.54 9.04
N VAL A 170 3.62 -31.25 7.74
CA VAL A 170 2.66 -30.26 7.21
C VAL A 170 1.23 -30.72 7.52
N VAL A 171 0.94 -31.99 7.24
CA VAL A 171 -0.40 -32.57 7.48
C VAL A 171 -0.71 -32.61 8.98
N ALA A 172 0.25 -33.00 9.82
CA ALA A 172 0.10 -32.98 11.27
C ALA A 172 -0.12 -31.56 11.82
N SER A 173 0.58 -30.56 11.27
CA SER A 173 0.39 -29.15 11.63
C SER A 173 -1.02 -28.66 11.27
N TRP A 174 -1.53 -29.06 10.09
CA TRP A 174 -2.90 -28.81 9.68
C TRP A 174 -3.93 -29.49 10.59
N GLN A 175 -3.72 -30.76 10.93
CA GLN A 175 -4.58 -31.52 11.85
C GLN A 175 -4.60 -30.89 13.26
N ALA A 176 -3.43 -30.54 13.81
CA ALA A 176 -3.34 -29.84 15.09
C ALA A 176 -4.03 -28.48 15.05
N GLY A 177 -3.92 -27.76 13.92
CA GLY A 177 -4.64 -26.53 13.66
C GLY A 177 -6.16 -26.69 13.65
N ARG A 178 -6.68 -27.89 13.32
CA ARG A 178 -8.11 -28.23 13.43
C ARG A 178 -8.52 -28.61 14.84
N ALA A 179 -7.66 -29.34 15.57
CA ALA A 179 -7.96 -29.85 16.92
C ALA A 179 -7.80 -28.81 18.04
N GLY A 180 -6.88 -27.85 17.90
CA GLY A 180 -6.48 -26.89 18.94
C GLY A 180 -7.39 -25.68 19.16
N GLY A 181 -8.64 -25.70 18.71
CA GLY A 181 -9.57 -24.57 18.82
C GLY A 181 -10.96 -24.99 19.28
N GLY A 182 -11.20 -24.94 20.59
CA GLY A 182 -12.56 -25.02 21.14
C GLY A 182 -13.47 -24.00 20.45
N ALA A 183 -14.64 -24.45 19.99
CA ALA A 183 -15.72 -23.62 19.47
C ALA A 183 -15.44 -22.71 18.24
N THR A 184 -14.40 -22.96 17.43
CA THR A 184 -14.23 -22.31 16.11
C THR A 184 -14.34 -23.31 14.96
N SER A 185 -15.57 -23.73 14.68
CA SER A 185 -15.98 -24.44 13.46
C SER A 185 -15.86 -23.56 12.19
N GLY A 186 -14.82 -22.71 12.07
CA GLY A 186 -14.76 -21.65 11.05
C GLY A 186 -13.41 -21.02 10.72
N CYS A 187 -12.28 -21.48 11.30
CA CYS A 187 -10.95 -20.96 10.90
C CYS A 187 -10.57 -21.47 9.50
N ARG A 188 -10.26 -20.56 8.58
CA ARG A 188 -9.86 -20.93 7.20
C ARG A 188 -8.40 -21.36 7.20
N GLN A 189 -8.13 -22.59 6.77
CA GLN A 189 -6.79 -23.16 6.71
C GLN A 189 -6.51 -23.75 5.34
N ILE A 190 -5.26 -23.70 4.90
CA ILE A 190 -4.85 -24.31 3.63
C ILE A 190 -3.41 -24.81 3.71
N MET A 191 -3.15 -25.97 3.11
CA MET A 191 -1.79 -26.45 2.87
C MET A 191 -1.30 -25.95 1.50
N LEU A 192 -0.07 -25.44 1.45
CA LEU A 192 0.54 -24.86 0.25
C LEU A 192 1.83 -25.58 -0.11
N ALA A 193 1.95 -25.98 -1.37
CA ALA A 193 3.19 -26.51 -1.91
C ALA A 193 3.44 -25.95 -3.32
N HIS A 194 4.67 -26.03 -3.80
CA HIS A 194 5.00 -25.55 -5.14
C HIS A 194 4.64 -26.56 -6.23
N ARG A 195 5.06 -27.83 -6.10
CA ARG A 195 4.85 -28.86 -7.13
C ARG A 195 3.49 -29.54 -6.99
N ARG A 196 2.86 -29.87 -8.11
CA ARG A 196 1.57 -30.60 -8.13
C ARG A 196 1.64 -31.99 -7.49
N VAL A 197 2.78 -32.67 -7.61
CA VAL A 197 3.02 -33.97 -6.97
C VAL A 197 2.96 -33.86 -5.44
N ASP A 198 3.52 -32.79 -4.87
CA ASP A 198 3.47 -32.55 -3.42
C ASP A 198 2.04 -32.19 -2.98
N VAL A 199 1.34 -31.35 -3.74
CA VAL A 199 -0.06 -31.01 -3.47
C VAL A 199 -0.95 -32.25 -3.48
N ARG A 200 -0.75 -33.15 -4.44
CA ARG A 200 -1.47 -34.43 -4.52
C ARG A 200 -1.20 -35.28 -3.28
N ALA A 201 0.06 -35.47 -2.91
CA ALA A 201 0.44 -36.24 -1.72
C ALA A 201 -0.17 -35.66 -0.43
N LEU A 202 -0.17 -34.33 -0.29
CA LEU A 202 -0.78 -33.64 0.87
C LEU A 202 -2.30 -33.81 0.91
N ASN A 203 -2.98 -33.73 -0.24
CA ASN A 203 -4.43 -33.97 -0.33
C ASN A 203 -4.79 -35.41 0.04
N GLU A 204 -4.05 -36.39 -0.49
CA GLU A 204 -4.25 -37.82 -0.22
C GLU A 204 -4.00 -38.12 1.26
N ALA A 205 -2.90 -37.62 1.85
CA ALA A 205 -2.58 -37.81 3.26
C ALA A 205 -3.62 -37.17 4.20
N ALA A 206 -4.07 -35.95 3.92
CA ALA A 206 -5.11 -35.29 4.71
C ALA A 206 -6.44 -36.05 4.65
N ARG A 207 -6.82 -36.58 3.48
CA ARG A 207 -8.02 -37.41 3.33
C ARG A 207 -7.91 -38.71 4.10
N SER A 208 -6.77 -39.41 4.02
CA SER A 208 -6.54 -40.65 4.78
C SER A 208 -6.71 -40.45 6.28
N LEU A 209 -6.15 -39.38 6.85
CA LEU A 209 -6.34 -39.07 8.27
C LEU A 209 -7.82 -38.86 8.63
N ARG A 210 -8.58 -38.11 7.81
CA ARG A 210 -10.01 -37.90 8.08
C ARG A 210 -10.84 -39.17 7.96
N LEU A 211 -10.42 -40.12 7.11
CA LEU A 211 -11.02 -41.45 7.02
C LEU A 211 -10.66 -42.34 8.21
N GLU A 212 -9.51 -42.12 8.85
CA GLU A 212 -9.10 -42.83 10.07
C GLU A 212 -9.81 -42.27 11.31
N GLU A 213 -10.04 -40.94 11.36
CA GLU A 213 -10.83 -40.27 12.41
C GLU A 213 -12.34 -40.55 12.31
N GLY A 214 -12.80 -41.19 11.23
CA GLY A 214 -14.22 -41.49 11.01
C GLY A 214 -15.08 -40.28 10.62
N GLU A 215 -14.46 -39.16 10.23
CA GLU A 215 -15.16 -37.95 9.80
C GLU A 215 -15.69 -38.05 8.37
N LEU A 216 -15.09 -38.93 7.56
CA LEU A 216 -15.50 -39.21 6.19
C LEU A 216 -16.14 -40.59 6.12
N ASP A 217 -17.34 -40.65 5.56
CA ASP A 217 -18.09 -41.88 5.39
C ASP A 217 -17.51 -42.69 4.22
N ARG A 218 -16.81 -43.79 4.55
CA ARG A 218 -16.22 -44.73 3.58
C ARG A 218 -17.26 -45.44 2.74
N GLU A 219 -18.44 -45.72 3.30
CA GLU A 219 -19.49 -46.48 2.63
C GLU A 219 -20.22 -45.62 1.59
N ARG A 220 -20.22 -44.28 1.79
CA ARG A 220 -20.76 -43.30 0.85
C ARG A 220 -19.70 -42.69 -0.07
N ALA A 221 -18.49 -43.24 -0.09
CA ALA A 221 -17.44 -42.77 -0.97
C ALA A 221 -17.70 -43.24 -2.42
N LEU A 222 -17.61 -42.32 -3.38
CA LEU A 222 -17.77 -42.62 -4.80
C LEU A 222 -16.47 -42.36 -5.56
N SER A 223 -16.09 -43.29 -6.43
CA SER A 223 -15.02 -43.05 -7.39
C SER A 223 -15.57 -42.27 -8.58
N VAL A 224 -14.83 -41.25 -9.01
CA VAL A 224 -15.26 -40.33 -10.04
C VAL A 224 -14.08 -40.07 -10.97
N MET A 225 -14.32 -40.20 -12.27
CA MET A 225 -13.36 -39.74 -13.27
C MET A 225 -13.42 -38.23 -13.40
N THR A 226 -12.35 -37.55 -12.98
CA THR A 226 -12.18 -36.09 -13.14
C THR A 226 -11.20 -35.80 -14.26
N ALA A 227 -11.11 -34.53 -14.68
CA ALA A 227 -10.10 -34.06 -15.62
C ALA A 227 -8.65 -34.25 -15.10
N GLN A 228 -8.47 -34.50 -13.79
CA GLN A 228 -7.18 -34.79 -13.16
C GLN A 228 -6.97 -36.30 -12.90
N GLY A 229 -7.80 -37.15 -13.51
CA GLY A 229 -7.83 -38.59 -13.33
C GLY A 229 -8.88 -39.04 -12.31
N GLU A 230 -8.83 -40.31 -11.94
CA GLU A 230 -9.72 -40.90 -10.96
C GLU A 230 -9.54 -40.25 -9.57
N ARG A 231 -10.65 -39.92 -8.92
CA ARG A 231 -10.71 -39.35 -7.57
C ARG A 231 -11.84 -40.00 -6.79
N VAL A 232 -11.60 -40.24 -5.50
CA VAL A 232 -12.61 -40.77 -4.60
C VAL A 232 -13.09 -39.65 -3.69
N PHE A 233 -14.38 -39.32 -3.79
CA PHE A 233 -15.00 -38.31 -2.95
C PHE A 233 -15.92 -38.96 -1.91
N ALA A 234 -15.96 -38.41 -0.70
CA ALA A 234 -16.89 -38.79 0.35
C ALA A 234 -17.65 -37.55 0.89
N PRO A 235 -18.84 -37.70 1.48
CA PRO A 235 -19.46 -36.60 2.22
C PRO A 235 -18.52 -36.07 3.30
N GLY A 236 -18.42 -34.74 3.40
CA GLY A 236 -17.45 -34.05 4.25
C GLY A 236 -16.14 -33.71 3.56
N ASP A 237 -15.86 -34.22 2.36
CA ASP A 237 -14.61 -33.92 1.66
C ASP A 237 -14.52 -32.44 1.24
N ARG A 238 -13.31 -31.90 1.34
CA ARG A 238 -12.97 -30.57 0.84
C ARG A 238 -12.67 -30.65 -0.66
N VAL A 239 -13.30 -29.78 -1.46
CA VAL A 239 -13.12 -29.75 -2.91
C VAL A 239 -12.74 -28.37 -3.43
N TYR A 240 -12.09 -28.38 -4.59
CA TYR A 240 -11.58 -27.22 -5.31
C TYR A 240 -12.08 -27.28 -6.76
N PHE A 241 -12.78 -26.23 -7.21
CA PHE A 241 -13.27 -26.11 -8.58
C PHE A 241 -12.15 -25.60 -9.51
N LEU A 242 -11.92 -26.27 -10.64
CA LEU A 242 -10.84 -25.97 -11.58
C LEU A 242 -11.31 -25.20 -12.82
N ARG A 243 -12.62 -25.11 -13.06
CA ARG A 243 -13.20 -24.45 -14.25
C ARG A 243 -14.32 -23.48 -13.87
N ASN A 244 -14.41 -22.36 -14.58
CA ASN A 244 -15.54 -21.44 -14.42
C ASN A 244 -16.81 -22.05 -15.01
N ASP A 245 -17.92 -21.97 -14.29
CA ASP A 245 -19.26 -22.36 -14.77
C ASP A 245 -20.30 -21.34 -14.30
N ARG A 246 -20.97 -20.68 -15.26
CA ARG A 246 -21.96 -19.63 -14.95
C ARG A 246 -23.29 -20.20 -14.44
N GLY A 247 -23.67 -21.40 -14.87
CA GLY A 247 -24.92 -22.03 -14.44
C GLY A 247 -24.84 -22.49 -12.99
N LEU A 248 -23.71 -23.04 -12.58
CA LEU A 248 -23.40 -23.38 -11.19
C LEU A 248 -22.94 -22.16 -10.37
N GLY A 249 -22.62 -21.05 -11.05
CA GLY A 249 -22.05 -19.83 -10.49
C GLY A 249 -20.64 -20.01 -9.90
N VAL A 250 -19.94 -21.11 -10.17
CA VAL A 250 -18.63 -21.42 -9.60
C VAL A 250 -17.50 -20.91 -10.48
N LYS A 251 -16.36 -20.59 -9.89
CA LYS A 251 -15.17 -20.12 -10.60
C LYS A 251 -13.99 -21.04 -10.31
N ASN A 252 -12.99 -21.01 -11.19
CA ASN A 252 -11.72 -21.66 -10.96
C ASN A 252 -11.08 -21.05 -9.71
N GLY A 253 -10.91 -21.89 -8.69
CA GLY A 253 -10.41 -21.55 -7.37
C GLY A 253 -11.44 -21.45 -6.26
N THR A 254 -12.72 -21.63 -6.57
CA THR A 254 -13.75 -21.74 -5.54
C THR A 254 -13.50 -23.00 -4.71
N LEU A 255 -13.50 -22.86 -3.39
CA LEU A 255 -13.44 -23.96 -2.43
C LEU A 255 -14.85 -24.28 -1.91
N GLY A 256 -15.07 -25.53 -1.56
CA GLY A 256 -16.31 -25.98 -0.95
C GLY A 256 -16.16 -27.32 -0.23
N THR A 257 -17.22 -27.73 0.44
CA THR A 257 -17.29 -28.98 1.20
C THR A 257 -18.45 -29.83 0.66
N ILE A 258 -18.20 -31.11 0.40
CA ILE A 258 -19.24 -32.02 -0.09
C ILE A 258 -20.24 -32.28 1.05
N CYS A 259 -21.52 -32.01 0.80
CA CYS A 259 -22.62 -32.32 1.71
C CYS A 259 -23.19 -33.72 1.45
N GLY A 260 -23.23 -34.12 0.19
CA GLY A 260 -23.86 -35.36 -0.21
C GLY A 260 -23.45 -35.78 -1.61
N LEU A 261 -23.45 -37.08 -1.83
CA LEU A 261 -23.14 -37.74 -3.07
C LEU A 261 -24.34 -38.64 -3.41
N SER A 262 -24.81 -38.55 -4.65
CA SER A 262 -25.93 -39.36 -5.14
C SER A 262 -25.68 -39.79 -6.57
N GLY A 263 -26.00 -41.05 -6.87
CA GLY A 263 -25.88 -41.64 -8.19
C GLY A 263 -24.71 -42.61 -8.33
N ASP A 264 -24.67 -43.28 -9.47
CA ASP A 264 -23.85 -44.45 -9.73
C ASP A 264 -22.80 -44.12 -10.81
N ASP A 265 -21.70 -44.87 -10.85
CA ASP A 265 -20.63 -44.72 -11.86
C ASP A 265 -21.18 -44.71 -13.31
N GLU A 266 -22.26 -45.46 -13.57
CA GLU A 266 -22.96 -45.55 -14.87
C GLU A 266 -24.14 -44.56 -15.04
N GLY A 267 -24.62 -43.92 -13.97
CA GLY A 267 -25.77 -42.99 -13.99
C GLY A 267 -25.37 -41.51 -14.07
N GLY A 268 -24.13 -41.20 -13.68
CA GLY A 268 -23.61 -39.84 -13.59
C GLY A 268 -23.76 -39.30 -12.18
N ALA A 269 -22.70 -39.45 -11.37
CA ALA A 269 -22.65 -38.98 -10.01
C ALA A 269 -22.96 -37.47 -9.91
N VAL A 270 -23.87 -37.13 -9.01
CA VAL A 270 -24.22 -35.75 -8.63
C VAL A 270 -23.67 -35.49 -7.24
N VAL A 271 -22.87 -34.42 -7.14
CA VAL A 271 -22.24 -33.97 -5.91
C VAL A 271 -22.92 -32.70 -5.43
N SER A 272 -23.44 -32.71 -4.22
CA SER A 272 -23.91 -31.50 -3.55
C SER A 272 -22.75 -30.88 -2.79
N VAL A 273 -22.29 -29.70 -3.20
CA VAL A 273 -21.15 -28.99 -2.60
C VAL A 273 -21.64 -27.71 -1.94
N ARG A 274 -21.38 -27.54 -0.65
CA ARG A 274 -21.51 -26.25 0.04
C ARG A 274 -20.28 -25.41 -0.23
N LEU A 275 -20.43 -24.33 -0.99
CA LEU A 275 -19.33 -23.40 -1.26
C LEU A 275 -18.99 -22.64 0.02
N ASP A 276 -17.76 -22.13 0.12
CA ASP A 276 -17.41 -21.21 1.18
C ASP A 276 -18.07 -19.84 0.98
N GLY A 277 -18.60 -19.25 2.05
CA GLY A 277 -19.09 -17.87 2.03
C GLY A 277 -17.96 -16.86 1.83
N ALA A 278 -18.28 -15.66 1.33
CA ALA A 278 -17.27 -14.62 1.06
C ALA A 278 -16.60 -14.12 2.37
N HIS A 279 -17.29 -14.24 3.51
CA HIS A 279 -16.84 -13.79 4.82
C HIS A 279 -16.85 -14.92 5.86
N ALA A 280 -16.04 -14.76 6.91
CA ALA A 280 -16.01 -15.71 8.03
C ALA A 280 -17.39 -15.70 8.72
N GLY A 281 -18.07 -16.85 8.75
CA GLY A 281 -19.41 -17.00 9.33
C GLY A 281 -20.57 -16.94 8.33
N ASP A 282 -20.31 -16.72 7.05
CA ASP A 282 -21.33 -16.75 6.01
C ASP A 282 -21.60 -18.21 5.56
N GLU A 283 -22.85 -18.66 5.69
CA GLU A 283 -23.28 -19.99 5.24
C GLU A 283 -23.34 -20.00 3.71
N GLY A 284 -22.25 -20.44 3.07
CA GLY A 284 -22.16 -20.42 1.62
C GLY A 284 -23.19 -21.33 0.95
N ARG A 285 -23.55 -20.96 -0.29
CA ARG A 285 -24.61 -21.64 -1.05
C ARG A 285 -24.27 -23.10 -1.33
N VAL A 286 -25.28 -23.95 -1.39
CA VAL A 286 -25.14 -25.34 -1.86
C VAL A 286 -25.37 -25.38 -3.37
N VAL A 287 -24.46 -26.00 -4.10
CA VAL A 287 -24.55 -26.22 -5.55
C VAL A 287 -24.57 -27.72 -5.84
N SER A 288 -25.45 -28.14 -6.73
CA SER A 288 -25.51 -29.53 -7.22
C SER A 288 -24.73 -29.63 -8.52
N VAL A 289 -23.68 -30.44 -8.53
CA VAL A 289 -22.73 -30.59 -9.63
C VAL A 289 -22.88 -31.98 -10.22
N SER A 290 -23.35 -32.07 -11.46
CA SER A 290 -23.28 -33.34 -12.21
C SER A 290 -21.87 -33.50 -12.75
N LEU A 291 -21.18 -34.55 -12.32
CA LEU A 291 -19.78 -34.80 -12.70
C LEU A 291 -19.63 -35.19 -14.17
N ARG A 292 -20.71 -35.61 -14.83
CA ARG A 292 -20.77 -35.79 -16.30
C ARG A 292 -20.65 -34.47 -17.05
N ALA A 293 -21.31 -33.42 -16.55
CA ALA A 293 -21.27 -32.09 -17.16
C ALA A 293 -20.04 -31.29 -16.70
N TYR A 294 -19.52 -31.60 -15.51
CA TYR A 294 -18.45 -30.88 -14.86
C TYR A 294 -17.42 -31.84 -14.24
N ASP A 295 -16.39 -32.16 -15.00
CA ASP A 295 -15.27 -33.05 -14.64
C ASP A 295 -14.11 -32.32 -13.93
N ALA A 296 -14.20 -31.00 -13.78
CA ALA A 296 -13.12 -30.13 -13.35
C ALA A 296 -13.11 -29.91 -11.82
N LEU A 297 -13.20 -30.99 -11.04
CA LEU A 297 -13.21 -30.98 -9.57
C LEU A 297 -12.01 -31.76 -9.02
N ASP A 298 -11.38 -31.27 -7.95
CA ASP A 298 -10.28 -31.97 -7.25
C ASP A 298 -10.38 -31.73 -5.73
N HIS A 299 -9.53 -32.40 -4.95
CA HIS A 299 -9.45 -32.18 -3.50
C HIS A 299 -8.90 -30.79 -3.16
N GLY A 300 -9.48 -30.18 -2.12
CA GLY A 300 -9.22 -28.79 -1.72
C GLY A 300 -8.51 -28.63 -0.37
N TYR A 301 -7.87 -29.66 0.17
CA TYR A 301 -7.10 -29.57 1.42
C TYR A 301 -5.76 -28.83 1.22
N ALA A 302 -5.12 -29.11 0.08
CA ALA A 302 -3.88 -28.50 -0.36
C ALA A 302 -4.04 -27.85 -1.74
N ALA A 303 -3.32 -26.76 -1.96
CA ALA A 303 -3.27 -26.06 -3.25
C ALA A 303 -1.83 -25.68 -3.61
N THR A 304 -1.60 -25.47 -4.90
CA THR A 304 -0.31 -24.92 -5.35
C THR A 304 -0.20 -23.46 -4.94
N ILE A 305 1.00 -22.97 -4.61
CA ILE A 305 1.23 -21.55 -4.24
C ILE A 305 0.64 -20.58 -5.29
N HIS A 306 0.76 -20.89 -6.59
CA HIS A 306 0.16 -20.11 -7.68
C HIS A 306 -1.36 -20.01 -7.63
N LYS A 307 -2.05 -21.04 -7.13
CA LYS A 307 -3.51 -21.07 -7.01
C LYS A 307 -3.99 -20.33 -5.77
N ALA A 308 -3.12 -20.16 -4.77
CA ALA A 308 -3.41 -19.45 -3.53
C ALA A 308 -3.05 -17.94 -3.60
N GLN A 309 -2.69 -17.43 -4.78
CA GLN A 309 -2.51 -15.98 -4.98
C GLN A 309 -3.86 -15.26 -4.78
N GLY A 310 -3.82 -14.08 -4.16
CA GLY A 310 -5.02 -13.34 -3.70
C GLY A 310 -5.65 -13.90 -2.41
N VAL A 311 -5.66 -15.23 -2.24
CA VAL A 311 -6.30 -15.89 -1.09
C VAL A 311 -5.70 -15.44 0.24
N THR A 312 -6.56 -15.15 1.22
CA THR A 312 -6.17 -14.89 2.61
C THR A 312 -6.80 -15.95 3.52
N VAL A 313 -5.98 -16.59 4.35
CA VAL A 313 -6.39 -17.64 5.29
C VAL A 313 -5.98 -17.26 6.71
N ASP A 314 -6.62 -17.85 7.72
CA ASP A 314 -6.20 -17.66 9.10
C ASP A 314 -4.87 -18.36 9.34
N ARG A 315 -4.77 -19.61 8.87
CA ARG A 315 -3.55 -20.41 8.98
C ARG A 315 -3.11 -21.00 7.65
N ALA A 316 -1.82 -20.86 7.36
CA ALA A 316 -1.19 -21.45 6.19
C ALA A 316 -0.16 -22.50 6.61
N HIS A 317 -0.17 -23.66 5.97
CA HIS A 317 0.81 -24.72 6.21
C HIS A 317 1.63 -24.93 4.94
N VAL A 318 2.89 -24.50 4.94
CA VAL A 318 3.72 -24.42 3.74
C VAL A 318 4.76 -25.55 3.73
N LEU A 319 4.76 -26.34 2.67
CA LEU A 319 5.87 -27.22 2.33
C LEU A 319 6.91 -26.44 1.52
N ALA A 320 8.00 -26.06 2.18
CA ALA A 320 9.11 -25.35 1.54
C ALA A 320 10.07 -26.35 0.90
N THR A 321 10.25 -26.22 -0.42
CA THR A 321 11.14 -27.08 -1.22
C THR A 321 12.11 -26.24 -2.04
N GLY A 322 13.21 -26.82 -2.50
CA GLY A 322 14.23 -26.17 -3.34
C GLY A 322 13.72 -25.73 -4.72
N SER A 323 12.51 -26.16 -5.08
CA SER A 323 11.81 -25.72 -6.29
C SER A 323 11.20 -24.32 -6.17
N MET A 324 11.03 -23.81 -4.95
CA MET A 324 10.56 -22.45 -4.69
C MET A 324 11.65 -21.41 -5.00
N ASP A 325 11.21 -20.17 -5.14
CA ASP A 325 12.03 -18.98 -5.30
C ASP A 325 11.52 -17.87 -4.37
N ARG A 326 12.13 -16.68 -4.46
CA ARG A 326 11.75 -15.50 -3.67
C ARG A 326 10.28 -15.15 -3.79
N HIS A 327 9.74 -15.12 -4.99
CA HIS A 327 8.34 -14.75 -5.25
C HIS A 327 7.38 -15.80 -4.66
N GLY A 328 7.70 -17.08 -4.83
CA GLY A 328 6.94 -18.20 -4.25
C GLY A 328 6.97 -18.19 -2.72
N ALA A 329 8.13 -17.90 -2.12
CA ALA A 329 8.28 -17.77 -0.68
C ALA A 329 7.45 -16.60 -0.14
N TYR A 330 7.56 -15.42 -0.77
CA TYR A 330 6.80 -14.24 -0.38
C TYR A 330 5.29 -14.50 -0.47
N VAL A 331 4.79 -15.06 -1.57
CA VAL A 331 3.36 -15.37 -1.70
C VAL A 331 2.95 -16.38 -0.63
N ALA A 332 3.63 -17.53 -0.51
CA ALA A 332 3.26 -18.59 0.42
C ALA A 332 3.22 -18.12 1.89
N LEU A 333 4.27 -17.41 2.34
CA LEU A 333 4.40 -16.98 3.72
C LEU A 333 3.52 -15.77 4.03
N SER A 334 3.09 -14.98 3.03
CA SER A 334 2.23 -13.80 3.27
C SER A 334 0.73 -14.09 3.28
N ARG A 335 0.26 -15.33 2.99
CA ARG A 335 -1.18 -15.64 2.91
C ARG A 335 -1.90 -15.68 4.26
N HIS A 336 -1.18 -15.84 5.36
CA HIS A 336 -1.77 -16.00 6.69
C HIS A 336 -2.19 -14.68 7.34
N ARG A 337 -3.24 -14.74 8.17
CA ARG A 337 -3.67 -13.67 9.08
C ARG A 337 -3.16 -13.89 10.50
N GLU A 338 -3.14 -15.14 10.97
CA GLU A 338 -2.79 -15.49 12.36
C GLU A 338 -1.47 -16.25 12.45
N ALA A 339 -1.31 -17.34 11.69
CA ALA A 339 -0.13 -18.20 11.81
C ALA A 339 0.25 -18.86 10.48
N VAL A 340 1.54 -19.11 10.31
CA VAL A 340 2.08 -19.92 9.21
C VAL A 340 2.99 -20.99 9.79
N SER A 341 2.91 -22.22 9.31
CA SER A 341 3.89 -23.26 9.63
C SER A 341 4.66 -23.64 8.37
N VAL A 342 5.97 -23.47 8.37
CA VAL A 342 6.86 -23.78 7.27
C VAL A 342 7.65 -25.04 7.60
N HIS A 343 7.54 -26.06 6.75
CA HIS A 343 8.24 -27.32 6.90
C HIS A 343 9.14 -27.54 5.69
N TRP A 344 10.42 -27.86 5.92
CA TRP A 344 11.40 -28.11 4.86
C TRP A 344 12.22 -29.36 5.17
N ALA A 345 12.88 -29.91 4.16
CA ALA A 345 13.60 -31.18 4.27
C ALA A 345 15.09 -31.07 3.92
N ARG A 346 15.95 -31.70 4.73
CA ARG A 346 17.41 -31.70 4.60
C ARG A 346 17.87 -32.39 3.31
N ASP A 347 17.22 -33.48 2.91
CA ASP A 347 17.49 -34.19 1.65
C ASP A 347 17.21 -33.33 0.38
N ASP A 348 16.32 -32.34 0.46
CA ASP A 348 15.94 -31.47 -0.66
C ASP A 348 16.77 -30.18 -0.73
N VAL A 349 16.95 -29.48 0.40
CA VAL A 349 17.66 -28.17 0.43
C VAL A 349 19.02 -28.20 1.12
N GLY A 350 19.45 -29.34 1.66
CA GLY A 350 20.76 -29.57 2.28
C GLY A 350 20.84 -29.10 3.72
N ASP A 351 20.75 -27.79 3.94
CA ASP A 351 20.85 -27.18 5.26
C ASP A 351 19.99 -25.92 5.34
N ARG A 352 19.97 -25.30 6.51
CA ARG A 352 19.20 -24.09 6.78
C ARG A 352 19.63 -22.94 5.86
N ASP A 353 20.94 -22.79 5.62
CA ASP A 353 21.43 -21.77 4.70
C ASP A 353 21.12 -22.12 3.23
N GLY A 354 21.04 -23.40 2.90
CA GLY A 354 20.52 -23.93 1.65
C GLY A 354 19.06 -23.53 1.43
N LEU A 355 18.21 -23.68 2.44
CA LEU A 355 16.83 -23.17 2.40
C LEU A 355 16.80 -21.67 2.11
N VAL A 356 17.56 -20.87 2.87
CA VAL A 356 17.60 -19.41 2.69
C VAL A 356 18.08 -19.07 1.27
N ARG A 357 19.16 -19.69 0.77
CA ARG A 357 19.66 -19.46 -0.59
C ARG A 357 18.61 -19.80 -1.66
N ARG A 358 17.87 -20.90 -1.51
CA ARG A 358 16.82 -21.30 -2.46
C ARG A 358 15.64 -20.34 -2.43
N LEU A 359 15.16 -19.99 -1.24
CA LEU A 359 14.04 -19.07 -1.05
C LEU A 359 14.41 -17.60 -1.29
N SER A 360 15.69 -17.24 -1.30
CA SER A 360 16.17 -15.91 -1.69
C SER A 360 16.47 -15.80 -3.17
N ARG A 361 16.47 -16.92 -3.91
CA ARG A 361 16.81 -16.93 -5.33
C ARG A 361 15.81 -16.09 -6.10
N GLU A 362 16.31 -15.06 -6.72
CA GLU A 362 15.55 -14.19 -7.59
C GLU A 362 15.49 -14.79 -9.01
N ARG A 363 14.27 -14.85 -9.58
CA ARG A 363 14.02 -15.36 -10.93
C ARG A 363 13.18 -14.37 -11.71
N LEU A 364 13.60 -13.12 -11.74
CA LEU A 364 12.87 -12.13 -12.53
C LEU A 364 12.85 -12.54 -14.00
N LYS A 365 11.66 -12.46 -14.59
CA LYS A 365 11.47 -12.43 -16.03
C LYS A 365 12.07 -11.16 -16.60
N ASP A 366 12.94 -11.33 -17.57
CA ASP A 366 13.44 -10.22 -18.36
C ASP A 366 12.39 -9.76 -19.36
N THR A 367 12.48 -8.50 -19.75
CA THR A 367 11.79 -7.92 -20.89
C THR A 367 12.78 -7.59 -21.99
N THR A 368 12.33 -7.56 -23.24
CA THR A 368 13.18 -7.08 -24.35
C THR A 368 13.66 -5.65 -24.12
N LEU A 369 12.95 -4.88 -23.31
CA LEU A 369 13.31 -3.52 -22.95
C LEU A 369 14.42 -3.42 -21.88
N ASP A 370 14.85 -4.55 -21.31
CA ASP A 370 15.99 -4.64 -20.38
C ASP A 370 17.32 -4.79 -21.12
N TYR A 371 17.26 -5.01 -22.43
CA TYR A 371 18.38 -5.14 -23.34
C TYR A 371 18.33 -3.95 -24.30
N PRO A 372 19.03 -2.84 -24.01
CA PRO A 372 19.07 -1.73 -24.94
C PRO A 372 19.61 -2.24 -26.28
N GLN A 373 18.87 -1.99 -27.37
CA GLN A 373 19.44 -2.17 -28.69
C GLN A 373 20.47 -1.06 -28.88
N GLU A 374 21.74 -1.42 -29.04
CA GLU A 374 22.73 -0.44 -29.44
C GLU A 374 22.31 0.15 -30.80
N PRO A 375 22.47 1.47 -31.00
CA PRO A 375 22.23 2.08 -32.29
C PRO A 375 23.11 1.38 -33.32
N ASP A 376 22.48 0.84 -34.35
CA ASP A 376 23.09 0.22 -35.52
C ASP A 376 24.19 1.14 -36.07
N GLY A 377 25.48 0.88 -35.78
CA GLY A 377 26.55 1.74 -36.29
C GLY A 377 27.93 1.77 -35.63
N GLY A 378 28.28 0.95 -34.63
CA GLY A 378 29.62 1.03 -34.03
C GLY A 378 30.14 -0.25 -33.41
N ARG A 379 31.09 -0.90 -34.10
CA ARG A 379 32.00 -1.99 -33.64
C ARG A 379 31.44 -2.92 -32.55
N GLU A 380 31.05 -4.10 -33.00
CA GLU A 380 30.79 -5.33 -32.24
C GLU A 380 31.56 -5.41 -30.91
N SER A 381 30.90 -5.05 -29.82
CA SER A 381 31.21 -5.61 -28.50
C SER A 381 30.06 -6.53 -28.12
N SER A 382 30.17 -7.79 -28.55
CA SER A 382 29.22 -8.88 -28.24
C SER A 382 29.05 -9.15 -26.73
N GLU A 383 29.85 -8.49 -25.90
CA GLU A 383 29.87 -8.64 -24.45
C GLU A 383 28.75 -7.86 -23.73
N GLY A 384 28.25 -6.73 -24.25
CA GLY A 384 27.32 -5.86 -23.52
C GLY A 384 26.00 -6.53 -23.09
N PRO A 385 25.20 -7.08 -24.04
CA PRO A 385 23.94 -7.75 -23.73
C PRO A 385 24.13 -9.07 -22.97
N ALA A 386 25.17 -9.84 -23.32
CA ALA A 386 25.49 -11.12 -22.69
C ALA A 386 25.99 -10.94 -21.25
N ARG A 387 26.77 -9.89 -20.97
CA ARG A 387 27.24 -9.52 -19.63
C ARG A 387 26.11 -8.95 -18.78
N ALA A 388 25.22 -8.12 -19.35
CA ALA A 388 24.01 -7.66 -18.66
C ALA A 388 23.06 -8.82 -18.32
N TYR A 389 22.91 -9.79 -19.23
CA TYR A 389 22.20 -11.05 -19.00
C TYR A 389 22.85 -11.87 -17.87
N ALA A 390 24.18 -12.06 -17.91
CA ALA A 390 24.92 -12.84 -16.95
C ALA A 390 24.89 -12.25 -15.53
N LEU A 391 25.08 -10.93 -15.40
CA LEU A 391 25.00 -10.21 -14.12
C LEU A 391 23.61 -10.32 -13.48
N ARG A 392 22.53 -10.16 -14.26
CA ARG A 392 21.14 -10.32 -13.77
C ARG A 392 20.82 -11.76 -13.33
N ARG A 393 21.58 -12.75 -13.81
CA ARG A 393 21.46 -14.17 -13.42
C ARG A 393 22.42 -14.58 -12.31
N GLY A 394 23.22 -13.65 -11.78
CA GLY A 394 24.24 -13.95 -10.78
C GLY A 394 25.41 -14.80 -11.33
N LEU A 395 25.57 -14.84 -12.66
CA LEU A 395 26.69 -15.49 -13.34
C LEU A 395 27.82 -14.46 -13.45
N GLY A 396 28.60 -14.31 -12.38
CA GLY A 396 29.75 -13.42 -12.38
C GLY A 396 30.85 -13.92 -13.32
N VAL A 397 31.20 -13.13 -14.34
CA VAL A 397 32.46 -13.31 -15.08
C VAL A 397 33.52 -12.50 -14.33
N PRO A 398 34.59 -13.12 -13.77
CA PRO A 398 35.64 -12.38 -13.10
C PRO A 398 36.33 -11.44 -14.10
N GLU A 399 36.45 -10.16 -13.75
CA GLU A 399 37.22 -9.20 -14.54
C GLU A 399 38.70 -9.59 -14.49
N SER A 400 39.24 -10.19 -15.54
CA SER A 400 40.68 -10.30 -15.72
C SER A 400 41.24 -8.92 -16.03
N ARG A 401 41.70 -8.22 -14.99
CA ARG A 401 42.47 -6.97 -15.10
C ARG A 401 43.89 -7.30 -15.51
N ILE A 402 44.25 -7.01 -16.76
CA ILE A 402 45.66 -6.99 -17.17
C ILE A 402 46.32 -5.79 -16.47
N VAL A 403 47.20 -6.06 -15.51
CA VAL A 403 48.02 -5.03 -14.86
C VAL A 403 49.24 -4.78 -15.74
N LEU A 404 49.33 -3.58 -16.32
CA LEU A 404 50.57 -3.06 -16.89
C LEU A 404 51.32 -2.33 -15.75
N PRO A 405 52.65 -2.51 -15.59
CA PRO A 405 53.40 -1.87 -14.52
C PRO A 405 53.51 -0.35 -14.77
N GLU A 406 53.34 0.43 -13.70
CA GLU A 406 53.43 1.89 -13.72
C GLU A 406 54.86 2.36 -14.01
N VAL A 407 54.99 3.36 -14.89
CA VAL A 407 56.22 4.10 -15.15
C VAL A 407 56.36 5.17 -14.06
N GLY A 408 57.56 5.26 -13.48
CA GLY A 408 57.87 5.97 -12.24
C GLY A 408 57.70 7.50 -12.22
N GLU A 409 57.76 7.98 -10.99
CA GLU A 409 57.55 9.34 -10.48
C GLU A 409 58.44 10.43 -11.12
N ASP A 410 57.88 11.65 -11.17
CA ASP A 410 58.49 12.89 -11.65
C ASP A 410 59.49 13.46 -10.60
N PRO A 411 60.78 13.66 -10.95
CA PRO A 411 61.84 13.98 -9.98
C PRO A 411 61.93 15.45 -9.50
N PHE A 412 60.89 16.28 -9.66
CA PHE A 412 60.96 17.72 -9.35
C PHE A 412 59.93 18.25 -8.34
N ALA A 413 59.18 17.39 -7.66
CA ALA A 413 58.25 17.80 -6.60
C ALA A 413 58.98 18.07 -5.27
N GLY A 414 59.68 19.20 -5.14
CA GLY A 414 60.32 19.55 -3.86
C GLY A 414 61.27 20.75 -3.79
N LEU A 415 61.02 21.87 -4.46
CA LEU A 415 61.86 23.07 -4.35
C LEU A 415 61.04 24.33 -4.00
N ASP A 416 61.23 24.79 -2.76
CA ASP A 416 60.67 26.00 -2.17
C ASP A 416 61.71 27.15 -2.25
N LEU A 417 61.31 28.32 -2.76
CA LEU A 417 62.14 29.51 -2.88
C LEU A 417 61.43 30.72 -2.26
N GLY A 418 61.72 30.96 -0.99
CA GLY A 418 61.21 32.10 -0.24
C GLY A 418 61.91 33.42 -0.56
N VAL A 419 61.16 34.52 -0.57
CA VAL A 419 61.67 35.89 -0.36
C VAL A 419 60.65 36.68 0.47
N SER A 420 61.13 37.27 1.56
CA SER A 420 60.41 38.15 2.49
C SER A 420 60.79 39.61 2.24
N ALA A 421 59.85 40.55 2.40
CA ALA A 421 60.13 41.98 2.55
C ALA A 421 59.14 42.67 3.51
N LYS A 422 59.73 43.38 4.50
CA LYS A 422 59.17 44.36 5.46
C LYS A 422 58.46 45.51 4.70
N GLY A 423 57.48 46.28 5.19
CA GLY A 423 57.06 46.73 6.52
C GLY A 423 56.93 48.28 6.46
N GLN A 424 55.83 48.87 6.93
CA GLN A 424 55.79 50.29 7.34
C GLN A 424 54.62 50.57 8.30
N ASP A 425 54.97 51.23 9.39
CA ASP A 425 54.17 51.62 10.55
C ASP A 425 53.29 52.84 10.27
N ASP A 426 52.15 52.96 10.97
CA ASP A 426 51.52 54.25 11.19
C ASP A 426 51.12 54.45 12.66
N ALA A 427 51.53 55.61 13.19
CA ALA A 427 51.80 55.91 14.59
C ALA A 427 50.66 56.68 15.28
N PHE A 428 49.41 56.18 15.23
CA PHE A 428 48.27 56.86 15.86
C PHE A 428 47.20 55.96 16.51
N ALA A 429 47.53 54.72 16.91
CA ALA A 429 46.56 53.86 17.62
C ALA A 429 46.75 53.82 19.15
N SER A 430 47.63 54.65 19.72
CA SER A 430 47.76 54.81 21.17
C SER A 430 46.63 55.68 21.74
N LEU A 431 45.40 55.17 21.71
CA LEU A 431 44.27 55.69 22.48
C LEU A 431 43.12 54.66 22.52
N ARG A 432 42.92 54.15 23.74
CA ARG A 432 41.68 53.61 24.36
C ARG A 432 41.57 52.09 24.55
N LEU A 433 41.74 51.75 25.84
CA LEU A 433 41.02 50.74 26.64
C LEU A 433 41.00 49.31 26.10
N ASN A 434 41.87 48.51 26.70
CA ASN A 434 42.00 47.06 26.57
C ASN A 434 40.69 46.35 27.01
N PRO A 435 39.86 45.76 26.11
CA PRO A 435 38.66 45.02 26.49
C PRO A 435 38.91 43.50 26.58
N ASP A 436 40.13 43.03 26.33
CA ASP A 436 40.41 41.60 26.20
C ASP A 436 41.18 41.03 27.39
N ARG A 437 40.44 40.96 28.51
CA ARG A 437 40.61 39.85 29.45
C ARG A 437 39.31 39.03 29.43
N ARG A 438 39.06 38.33 28.33
CA ARG A 438 38.05 37.26 28.28
C ARG A 438 38.76 35.94 28.07
N LEU A 439 38.69 35.10 29.09
CA LEU A 439 39.01 33.68 29.02
C LEU A 439 38.29 33.04 27.82
N PRO A 440 38.85 32.01 27.15
CA PRO A 440 38.17 31.32 26.06
C PRO A 440 36.92 30.63 26.62
N VAL A 441 35.74 31.19 26.31
CA VAL A 441 34.46 30.54 26.56
C VAL A 441 34.19 29.65 25.34
N ALA A 442 34.02 28.35 25.57
CA ALA A 442 33.65 27.38 24.54
C ALA A 442 32.44 27.91 23.74
N ALA A 443 32.45 27.69 22.41
CA ALA A 443 31.32 28.05 21.57
C ALA A 443 30.04 27.38 22.13
N PRO A 444 28.96 28.15 22.36
CA PRO A 444 27.73 27.59 22.93
C PRO A 444 27.12 26.55 21.97
N ASP A 445 26.55 25.48 22.53
CA ASP A 445 25.90 24.41 21.80
C ASP A 445 24.81 25.00 20.86
N PRO A 446 24.77 24.64 19.57
CA PRO A 446 23.72 25.04 18.64
C PRO A 446 22.29 24.82 19.18
N GLN A 447 22.08 23.79 20.00
CA GLN A 447 20.79 23.54 20.63
C GLN A 447 20.48 24.57 21.73
N GLU A 448 21.46 24.92 22.56
CA GLU A 448 21.31 25.91 23.63
C GLU A 448 21.04 27.32 23.08
N LEU A 449 21.62 27.64 21.93
CA LEU A 449 21.33 28.88 21.19
C LEU A 449 19.87 28.93 20.70
N LEU A 450 19.34 27.83 20.20
CA LEU A 450 17.95 27.72 19.75
C LEU A 450 16.98 27.83 20.94
N GLU A 451 17.24 27.14 22.04
CA GLU A 451 16.42 27.19 23.25
C GLU A 451 16.32 28.61 23.83
N ARG A 452 17.44 29.32 23.88
CA ARG A 452 17.49 30.74 24.32
C ARG A 452 16.75 31.66 23.35
N ALA A 453 16.83 31.43 22.04
CA ALA A 453 16.12 32.23 21.04
C ALA A 453 14.60 32.01 21.12
N VAL A 454 14.16 30.75 21.28
CA VAL A 454 12.75 30.38 21.44
C VAL A 454 12.16 30.95 22.74
N ALA A 455 12.92 30.90 23.85
CA ALA A 455 12.48 31.48 25.13
C ALA A 455 12.26 33.00 25.04
N ARG A 456 13.17 33.73 24.37
CA ARG A 456 13.05 35.19 24.16
C ARG A 456 11.86 35.53 23.26
N TYR A 457 11.64 34.77 22.20
CA TYR A 457 10.48 34.92 21.33
C TYR A 457 9.17 34.70 22.11
N ALA A 458 9.07 33.61 22.87
CA ALA A 458 7.89 33.31 23.67
C ALA A 458 7.59 34.40 24.71
N GLN A 459 8.61 34.97 25.35
CA GLN A 459 8.45 36.07 26.29
C GLN A 459 7.91 37.35 25.63
N ALA A 460 8.46 37.73 24.47
CA ALA A 460 7.99 38.88 23.72
C ALA A 460 6.56 38.66 23.19
N PHE A 461 6.26 37.45 22.72
CA PHE A 461 4.94 37.06 22.23
C PHE A 461 3.87 37.16 23.33
N LEU A 462 4.14 36.66 24.53
CA LEU A 462 3.21 36.78 25.66
C LEU A 462 3.06 38.22 26.16
N ALA A 463 4.13 39.02 26.11
CA ALA A 463 4.04 40.44 26.49
C ALA A 463 3.08 41.22 25.58
N VAL A 464 3.14 40.97 24.26
CA VAL A 464 2.20 41.54 23.29
C VAL A 464 0.80 40.94 23.46
N GLY A 465 0.70 39.63 23.69
CA GLY A 465 -0.57 38.93 23.94
C GLY A 465 -1.35 39.48 25.13
N ARG A 466 -0.67 39.80 26.24
CA ARG A 466 -1.30 40.41 27.43
C ARG A 466 -1.91 41.78 27.15
N MET A 467 -1.30 42.59 26.30
CA MET A 467 -1.86 43.89 25.91
C MET A 467 -3.13 43.72 25.08
N HIS A 468 -3.14 42.77 24.15
CA HIS A 468 -4.32 42.44 23.35
C HIS A 468 -5.47 41.89 24.20
N GLU A 469 -5.17 41.01 25.16
CA GLU A 469 -6.16 40.44 26.08
C GLU A 469 -6.78 41.52 26.98
N ALA A 470 -5.97 42.47 27.46
CA ALA A 470 -6.42 43.63 28.24
C ALA A 470 -7.08 44.73 27.38
N ARG A 471 -7.19 44.56 26.06
CA ARG A 471 -7.67 45.57 25.08
C ARG A 471 -6.92 46.91 25.16
N LEU A 472 -5.64 46.87 25.49
CA LEU A 472 -4.74 48.01 25.54
C LEU A 472 -3.90 48.11 24.25
N PRO A 473 -3.49 49.32 23.82
CA PRO A 473 -2.60 49.46 22.67
C PRO A 473 -1.22 48.87 23.01
N VAL A 474 -0.67 48.07 22.11
CA VAL A 474 0.69 47.49 22.24
C VAL A 474 1.70 48.64 22.21
N LEU A 475 2.65 48.64 23.15
CA LEU A 475 3.65 49.70 23.24
C LEU A 475 4.74 49.50 22.18
N THR A 476 5.25 50.60 21.62
CA THR A 476 6.22 50.57 20.50
C THR A 476 7.48 49.78 20.81
N HIS A 477 7.94 49.78 22.07
CA HIS A 477 9.10 48.99 22.50
C HIS A 477 8.81 47.48 22.58
N GLN A 478 7.55 47.08 22.81
CA GLN A 478 7.13 45.68 22.83
C GLN A 478 7.04 45.12 21.40
N GLU A 479 6.56 45.92 20.45
CA GLU A 479 6.58 45.57 19.02
C GLU A 479 8.01 45.39 18.51
N GLN A 480 8.92 46.33 18.84
CA GLN A 480 10.34 46.22 18.50
C GLN A 480 11.01 45.03 19.18
N SER A 481 10.63 44.69 20.41
CA SER A 481 11.15 43.51 21.12
C SER A 481 10.72 42.21 20.44
N LEU A 482 9.46 42.13 19.98
CA LEU A 482 8.96 40.96 19.26
C LEU A 482 9.66 40.83 17.90
N ASP A 483 9.78 41.91 17.12
CA ASP A 483 10.47 41.91 15.82
C ASP A 483 11.95 41.48 15.94
N ARG A 484 12.66 41.98 16.96
CA ARG A 484 14.04 41.56 17.24
C ARG A 484 14.13 40.09 17.63
N ALA A 485 13.20 39.59 18.44
CA ALA A 485 13.18 38.19 18.85
C ALA A 485 12.83 37.25 17.68
N THR A 486 11.91 37.66 16.80
CA THR A 486 11.56 36.99 15.54
C THR A 486 12.79 36.85 14.64
N LYS A 487 13.50 37.96 14.38
CA LYS A 487 14.72 37.95 13.54
C LYS A 487 15.82 37.10 14.15
N ALA A 488 15.99 37.13 15.47
CA ALA A 488 16.97 36.30 16.16
C ALA A 488 16.65 34.79 16.06
N LEU A 489 15.37 34.41 16.16
CA LEU A 489 14.95 33.01 16.04
C LEU A 489 15.09 32.48 14.61
N GLU A 490 14.64 33.24 13.61
CA GLU A 490 14.80 32.90 12.20
C GLU A 490 16.28 32.87 11.76
N GLY A 491 17.13 33.70 12.38
CA GLY A 491 18.58 33.68 12.16
C GLY A 491 19.28 32.43 12.70
N VAL A 492 18.77 31.82 13.78
CA VAL A 492 19.29 30.55 14.31
C VAL A 492 18.77 29.36 13.49
N ARG A 493 17.49 29.40 13.09
CA ARG A 493 16.89 28.37 12.25
C ARG A 493 15.80 28.97 11.35
N PRO A 494 16.00 28.95 10.02
CA PRO A 494 14.98 29.36 9.08
C PRO A 494 13.71 28.51 9.17
N GLY A 495 12.54 29.15 9.25
CA GLY A 495 11.23 28.51 9.35
C GLY A 495 10.86 28.01 10.75
N ALA A 496 11.61 28.41 11.79
CA ALA A 496 11.34 28.02 13.16
C ALA A 496 10.04 28.64 13.71
N ILE A 497 9.65 29.83 13.24
CA ILE A 497 8.41 30.48 13.68
C ILE A 497 7.18 29.72 13.15
N ASP A 498 7.19 29.31 11.89
CA ASP A 498 6.09 28.56 11.29
C ASP A 498 5.91 27.20 11.96
N ASP A 499 7.04 26.50 12.20
CA ASP A 499 7.05 25.22 12.91
C ASP A 499 6.59 25.40 14.39
N LEU A 500 6.92 26.52 15.05
CA LEU A 500 6.44 26.85 16.41
C LEU A 500 4.93 27.12 16.45
N LEU A 501 4.41 27.93 15.52
CA LEU A 501 2.98 28.26 15.45
C LEU A 501 2.13 27.02 15.12
N MET A 502 2.64 26.13 14.26
CA MET A 502 1.98 24.85 13.97
C MET A 502 2.02 23.89 15.16
N ALA A 503 3.13 23.83 15.88
CA ALA A 503 3.21 23.07 17.12
C ALA A 503 2.17 23.57 18.15
N LEU A 504 2.10 24.88 18.37
CA LEU A 504 1.11 25.48 19.28
C LEU A 504 -0.34 25.23 18.85
N ARG A 505 -0.63 25.12 17.54
CA ARG A 505 -1.99 24.83 17.08
C ARG A 505 -2.45 23.41 17.40
N HIS A 506 -1.53 22.45 17.43
CA HIS A 506 -1.87 21.03 17.42
C HIS A 506 -1.41 20.23 18.63
N GLU A 507 -0.43 20.73 19.36
CA GLU A 507 0.11 20.08 20.56
C GLU A 507 -0.42 20.78 21.81
N VAL A 508 -1.07 20.02 22.70
CA VAL A 508 -1.62 20.55 23.96
C VAL A 508 -0.47 20.94 24.89
N ASP A 509 0.57 20.11 24.93
CA ASP A 509 1.72 20.29 25.83
C ASP A 509 2.55 21.53 25.46
N ALA A 510 2.71 21.82 24.16
CA ALA A 510 3.39 23.04 23.71
C ALA A 510 2.63 24.32 24.12
N ARG A 511 1.29 24.30 24.04
CA ARG A 511 0.45 25.41 24.51
C ARG A 511 0.49 25.59 26.02
N ALA A 512 0.41 24.48 26.76
CA ALA A 512 0.53 24.48 28.19
C ALA A 512 1.89 25.06 28.60
N ALA A 513 2.97 24.55 28.01
CA ALA A 513 4.33 25.02 28.26
C ALA A 513 4.54 26.51 27.95
N LEU A 514 3.93 27.03 26.88
CA LEU A 514 3.97 28.45 26.55
C LEU A 514 3.39 29.32 27.68
N LEU A 515 2.30 28.87 28.30
CA LEU A 515 1.56 29.66 29.30
C LEU A 515 2.04 29.42 30.74
N THR A 516 2.57 28.23 31.07
CA THR A 516 2.85 27.83 32.46
C THR A 516 4.33 27.81 32.83
N LEU A 517 5.23 27.49 31.91
CA LEU A 517 6.68 27.40 32.18
C LEU A 517 7.33 28.75 31.96
N GLU A 518 8.48 29.02 32.60
CA GLU A 518 9.25 30.27 32.42
C GLU A 518 10.71 29.99 32.02
N GLY A 519 11.37 30.99 31.42
CA GLY A 519 12.80 30.97 31.16
C GLY A 519 13.28 29.82 30.26
N ALA A 520 14.35 29.13 30.70
CA ALA A 520 15.03 28.08 29.93
C ALA A 520 14.17 26.82 29.72
N GLU A 521 13.34 26.45 30.71
CA GLU A 521 12.47 25.28 30.64
C GLU A 521 11.40 25.44 29.54
N ARG A 522 10.83 26.63 29.40
CA ARG A 522 9.94 26.98 28.29
C ARG A 522 10.66 26.85 26.95
N GLY A 523 11.90 27.35 26.87
CA GLY A 523 12.75 27.26 25.67
C GLY A 523 12.96 25.81 25.21
N ALA A 524 13.32 24.92 26.13
CA ALA A 524 13.58 23.50 25.84
C ALA A 524 12.34 22.76 25.32
N VAL A 525 11.19 22.92 25.98
CA VAL A 525 9.94 22.24 25.56
C VAL A 525 9.46 22.73 24.20
N LEU A 526 9.46 24.04 23.96
CA LEU A 526 9.05 24.62 22.68
C LEU A 526 10.05 24.28 21.56
N THR A 527 11.34 24.15 21.87
CA THR A 527 12.36 23.73 20.90
C THR A 527 12.13 22.28 20.46
N ARG A 528 11.80 21.38 21.39
CA ARG A 528 11.42 20.01 21.06
C ARG A 528 10.18 19.95 20.16
N ALA A 529 9.19 20.82 20.43
CA ALA A 529 7.98 20.93 19.63
C ALA A 529 8.27 21.42 18.19
N ILE A 530 9.12 22.43 18.03
CA ILE A 530 9.60 22.91 16.71
C ILE A 530 10.31 21.79 15.94
N LEU A 531 11.22 21.06 16.60
CA LEU A 531 11.96 19.96 15.99
C LEU A 531 11.04 18.81 15.55
N GLN A 532 10.02 18.52 16.35
CA GLN A 532 9.01 17.52 16.02
C GLN A 532 8.13 17.97 14.84
N GLU A 533 7.70 19.22 14.80
CA GLU A 533 6.90 19.77 13.70
C GLU A 533 7.68 19.77 12.38
N ALA A 534 8.97 20.13 12.43
CA ALA A 534 9.84 20.05 11.28
C ALA A 534 9.99 18.61 10.74
N ARG A 535 10.07 17.60 11.62
CA ARG A 535 10.09 16.18 11.23
C ARG A 535 8.78 15.76 10.56
N ILE A 536 7.64 16.22 11.08
CA ILE A 536 6.33 15.97 10.47
C ILE A 536 6.32 16.61 9.08
N ARG A 537 6.68 17.89 8.94
CA ARG A 537 6.71 18.61 7.66
C ARG A 537 7.58 17.92 6.60
N GLN A 538 8.76 17.45 6.99
CA GLN A 538 9.68 16.74 6.09
C GLN A 538 9.21 15.32 5.74
N SER A 539 8.43 14.67 6.62
CA SER A 539 7.98 13.28 6.44
C SER A 539 6.54 13.20 5.86
N PRO A 540 6.36 12.78 4.60
CA PRO A 540 5.02 12.64 4.01
C PRO A 540 4.09 11.70 4.82
N GLY A 541 4.63 10.64 5.40
CA GLY A 541 3.87 9.67 6.21
C GLY A 541 3.34 10.25 7.53
N LEU A 542 4.14 11.03 8.25
CA LEU A 542 3.71 11.66 9.50
C LEU A 542 2.67 12.77 9.26
N ARG A 543 2.77 13.50 8.14
CA ARG A 543 1.71 14.44 7.70
C ARG A 543 0.39 13.75 7.44
N ALA A 544 0.42 12.63 6.72
CA ALA A 544 -0.79 11.85 6.43
C ALA A 544 -1.43 11.29 7.71
N GLN A 545 -0.63 10.79 8.66
CA GLN A 545 -1.12 10.32 9.95
C GLN A 545 -1.77 11.43 10.79
N ARG A 546 -1.18 12.63 10.82
CA ARG A 546 -1.77 13.79 11.51
C ARG A 546 -3.07 14.24 10.85
N PHE A 547 -3.10 14.28 9.51
CA PHE A 547 -4.31 14.58 8.75
C PHE A 547 -5.42 13.58 9.07
N MET A 548 -5.11 12.27 9.09
CA MET A 548 -6.08 11.23 9.44
C MET A 548 -6.60 11.36 10.88
N ARG A 549 -5.73 11.71 11.85
CA ARG A 549 -6.14 11.91 13.25
C ARG A 549 -7.08 13.11 13.42
N VAL A 550 -6.81 14.22 12.73
CA VAL A 550 -7.69 15.40 12.69
C VAL A 550 -9.01 15.05 11.99
N TRP A 551 -8.95 14.24 10.94
CA TRP A 551 -10.11 13.80 10.17
C TRP A 551 -11.01 12.80 10.92
N GLU A 552 -10.43 11.88 11.68
CA GLU A 552 -11.17 10.94 12.53
C GLU A 552 -11.93 11.64 13.68
N GLY A 553 -11.40 12.77 14.16
CA GLY A 553 -12.09 13.63 15.13
C GLY A 553 -13.30 14.40 14.58
N LEU A 554 -13.45 14.47 13.25
CA LEU A 554 -14.49 15.23 12.55
C LEU A 554 -15.65 14.36 12.04
N LYS A 555 -15.91 13.21 12.67
CA LYS A 555 -16.87 12.18 12.23
C LYS A 555 -18.37 12.57 12.18
N THR A 556 -18.75 13.84 12.37
CA THR A 556 -20.15 14.31 12.22
C THR A 556 -20.33 15.19 10.99
N ALA A 557 -21.38 14.95 10.21
CA ALA A 557 -21.61 15.60 8.91
C ALA A 557 -21.79 17.13 9.01
N GLN A 558 -22.37 17.63 10.11
CA GLN A 558 -22.63 19.06 10.33
C GLN A 558 -21.36 19.90 10.56
N THR A 559 -20.36 19.37 11.25
CA THR A 559 -19.10 20.08 11.51
C THR A 559 -18.15 20.09 10.31
N ARG A 560 -18.43 19.26 9.29
CA ARG A 560 -17.59 19.14 8.09
C ARG A 560 -17.77 20.32 7.13
N ASP A 561 -19.00 20.82 7.01
CA ASP A 561 -19.30 22.00 6.19
C ASP A 561 -18.91 23.31 6.88
N GLU A 562 -19.10 23.41 8.19
CA GLU A 562 -18.63 24.55 8.98
C GLU A 562 -17.08 24.63 9.03
N ALA A 563 -16.40 23.48 9.07
CA ALA A 563 -14.95 23.41 9.02
C ALA A 563 -14.40 23.86 7.66
N LEU A 564 -15.06 23.56 6.55
CA LEU A 564 -14.68 24.03 5.22
C LEU A 564 -14.84 25.56 5.09
N VAL A 565 -15.89 26.13 5.68
CA VAL A 565 -16.10 27.59 5.75
C VAL A 565 -15.06 28.28 6.66
N GLN A 566 -14.62 27.62 7.73
CA GLN A 566 -13.54 28.09 8.61
C GLN A 566 -12.15 27.96 7.94
N LEU A 567 -11.89 26.86 7.24
CA LEU A 567 -10.65 26.62 6.47
C LEU A 567 -10.49 27.61 5.31
N GLY A 568 -11.61 28.10 4.77
CA GLY A 568 -11.64 29.19 3.79
C GLY A 568 -11.27 30.57 4.35
N LYS A 569 -10.99 30.73 5.65
CA LYS A 569 -10.52 32.00 6.25
C LYS A 569 -8.99 32.08 6.37
N ASP A 570 -8.28 30.98 6.17
CA ASP A 570 -6.83 30.88 6.30
C ASP A 570 -6.12 31.33 5.01
N ALA A 571 -5.27 32.36 5.10
CA ALA A 571 -4.71 33.07 3.95
C ALA A 571 -3.75 32.20 3.12
N GLU A 572 -2.98 31.32 3.76
CA GLU A 572 -2.11 30.37 3.07
C GLU A 572 -2.91 29.30 2.32
N MET A 573 -3.96 28.77 2.96
CA MET A 573 -4.82 27.74 2.38
C MET A 573 -5.63 28.28 1.20
N ARG A 574 -6.04 29.56 1.24
CA ARG A 574 -6.62 30.26 0.06
C ARG A 574 -5.65 30.29 -1.11
N SER A 575 -4.36 30.55 -0.88
CA SER A 575 -3.36 30.55 -1.94
C SER A 575 -3.13 29.15 -2.53
N LEU A 576 -3.30 28.12 -1.69
CA LEU A 576 -3.11 26.71 -2.03
C LEU A 576 -4.31 26.17 -2.82
N LEU A 577 -5.52 26.52 -2.42
CA LEU A 577 -6.77 26.24 -3.14
C LEU A 577 -6.83 26.98 -4.48
N ARG A 578 -6.30 28.22 -4.58
CA ARG A 578 -6.17 28.92 -5.87
C ARG A 578 -5.11 28.27 -6.78
N ARG A 579 -3.93 27.91 -6.25
CA ARG A 579 -2.85 27.28 -7.04
C ARG A 579 -3.17 25.86 -7.50
N LYS A 580 -3.96 25.11 -6.74
CA LYS A 580 -4.30 23.71 -7.05
C LYS A 580 -5.78 23.48 -7.41
N GLY A 581 -6.61 24.52 -7.51
CA GLY A 581 -8.05 24.40 -7.76
C GLY A 581 -8.39 23.62 -9.04
N ALA A 582 -7.61 23.80 -10.10
CA ALA A 582 -7.74 23.01 -11.33
C ALA A 582 -7.38 21.53 -11.13
N SER A 583 -6.39 21.23 -10.28
CA SER A 583 -6.04 19.84 -9.91
C SER A 583 -7.02 19.19 -8.92
N PHE A 584 -7.90 19.98 -8.31
CA PHE A 584 -9.01 19.52 -7.46
C PHE A 584 -10.38 19.60 -8.16
N GLY A 585 -10.42 19.89 -9.46
CA GLY A 585 -11.63 19.84 -10.27
C GLY A 585 -12.60 21.02 -10.11
N VAL A 586 -12.14 22.18 -9.61
CA VAL A 586 -12.98 23.38 -9.51
C VAL A 586 -13.18 23.97 -10.91
N THR A 587 -14.36 23.77 -11.48
CA THR A 587 -14.75 24.33 -12.79
C THR A 587 -15.51 25.65 -12.65
N PRO A 588 -15.43 26.54 -13.67
CA PRO A 588 -16.21 27.77 -13.70
C PRO A 588 -17.72 27.50 -13.59
N GLY A 589 -18.37 28.05 -12.56
CA GLY A 589 -19.80 27.87 -12.27
C GLY A 589 -20.15 26.78 -11.24
N SER A 590 -19.17 26.05 -10.71
CA SER A 590 -19.40 25.11 -9.59
C SER A 590 -19.76 25.84 -8.28
N VAL A 591 -20.45 25.16 -7.35
CA VAL A 591 -20.85 25.74 -6.05
C VAL A 591 -19.63 26.25 -5.26
N LEU A 592 -18.49 25.58 -5.39
CA LEU A 592 -17.20 25.99 -4.81
C LEU A 592 -16.60 27.21 -5.54
N ASP A 593 -16.66 27.28 -6.87
CA ASP A 593 -16.25 28.47 -7.64
C ASP A 593 -17.13 29.68 -7.32
N LEU A 594 -18.46 29.49 -7.19
CA LEU A 594 -19.39 30.54 -6.78
C LEU A 594 -19.15 31.01 -5.34
N SER A 595 -18.80 30.10 -4.43
CA SER A 595 -18.46 30.42 -3.03
C SER A 595 -17.09 31.12 -2.90
N ILE A 596 -16.13 30.76 -3.76
CA ILE A 596 -14.83 31.44 -3.84
C ILE A 596 -14.98 32.84 -4.44
N ARG A 597 -15.82 33.01 -5.47
CA ARG A 597 -16.12 34.32 -6.09
C ARG A 597 -16.92 35.25 -5.17
N ALA A 598 -17.81 34.71 -4.34
CA ALA A 598 -18.56 35.49 -3.35
C ALA A 598 -17.67 36.10 -2.25
N LEU A 599 -16.42 35.62 -2.10
CA LEU A 599 -15.44 36.16 -1.17
C LEU A 599 -14.64 37.36 -1.71
N ASP A 600 -14.75 37.67 -3.00
CA ASP A 600 -14.00 38.74 -3.70
C ASP A 600 -14.79 40.05 -3.87
N VAL A 601 -15.97 40.20 -3.23
CA VAL A 601 -16.64 41.52 -3.20
C VAL A 601 -15.95 42.42 -2.16
N PRO A 602 -15.28 43.51 -2.56
CA PRO A 602 -14.76 44.46 -1.58
C PRO A 602 -15.95 45.03 -0.81
N LYS A 603 -15.95 44.87 0.52
CA LYS A 603 -16.84 45.66 1.39
C LYS A 603 -16.37 47.11 1.34
N GLU A 604 -16.79 47.84 0.32
CA GLU A 604 -16.78 49.29 0.36
C GLU A 604 -17.64 49.74 1.54
N ARG A 605 -17.05 50.62 2.35
CA ARG A 605 -17.71 51.30 3.46
C ARG A 605 -18.79 52.22 2.90
N VAL A 606 -20.07 51.98 3.19
CA VAL A 606 -21.06 53.04 3.49
C VAL A 606 -22.28 52.44 4.26
N PRO A 607 -23.18 53.25 4.85
CA PRO A 607 -23.21 53.64 6.26
C PRO A 607 -24.30 52.91 7.09
N ARG A 608 -24.24 53.08 8.42
CA ARG A 608 -25.32 52.70 9.34
C ARG A 608 -26.55 53.57 9.11
N LEU A 609 -27.71 52.96 8.83
CA LEU A 609 -29.09 53.45 9.00
C LEU A 609 -29.95 52.17 9.05
N GLY A 610 -30.67 51.83 10.10
CA GLY A 610 -31.85 52.51 10.64
C GLY A 610 -32.98 51.48 10.62
N HIS A 611 -33.66 51.29 11.75
CA HIS A 611 -34.87 50.47 11.86
C HIS A 611 -35.90 50.90 10.80
N GLU A 612 -36.61 49.94 10.16
CA GLU A 612 -38.06 50.02 9.95
C GLU A 612 -38.71 48.76 9.34
N ARG A 613 -39.72 48.27 10.08
CA ARG A 613 -41.00 47.61 9.74
C ARG A 613 -41.11 46.64 8.54
N ARG A 614 -41.58 45.43 8.86
CA ARG A 614 -42.23 44.47 7.95
C ARG A 614 -43.57 45.04 7.43
N PRO A 615 -43.95 44.80 6.16
CA PRO A 615 -45.35 44.75 5.74
C PRO A 615 -45.87 43.31 5.62
N GLU A 616 -47.14 43.18 5.94
CA GLU A 616 -47.97 41.98 5.98
C GLU A 616 -48.23 41.38 4.59
N ALA A 617 -48.51 40.07 4.55
CA ALA A 617 -48.88 39.35 3.33
C ALA A 617 -50.40 39.41 3.11
N GLU A 618 -50.84 39.87 1.93
CA GLU A 618 -52.24 39.85 1.49
C GLU A 618 -52.68 38.46 0.97
N PRO A 619 -53.99 38.11 1.08
CA PRO A 619 -54.53 36.78 0.82
C PRO A 619 -54.95 36.52 -0.64
N LYS A 620 -54.92 35.23 -1.04
CA LYS A 620 -55.34 34.73 -2.37
C LYS A 620 -56.85 34.90 -2.61
N PRO A 621 -57.31 35.17 -3.85
CA PRO A 621 -58.73 35.27 -4.16
C PRO A 621 -59.39 33.90 -4.37
N LYS A 622 -60.60 33.76 -3.79
CA LYS A 622 -61.60 32.73 -4.13
C LYS A 622 -62.29 33.09 -5.45
N ARG A 623 -62.61 32.09 -6.27
CA ARG A 623 -63.70 32.16 -7.25
C ARG A 623 -64.61 30.96 -7.09
N ASP A 624 -65.89 31.26 -7.17
CA ASP A 624 -67.03 30.53 -6.61
C ASP A 624 -67.78 29.75 -7.71
N THR A 625 -68.44 28.67 -7.27
CA THR A 625 -69.72 28.09 -7.73
C THR A 625 -70.11 27.98 -9.21
N GLY A 626 -70.62 26.81 -9.59
CA GLY A 626 -71.78 26.73 -10.49
C GLY A 626 -71.87 25.51 -11.41
N TRP A 627 -72.78 24.58 -11.08
CA TRP A 627 -73.23 23.43 -11.89
C TRP A 627 -73.82 23.78 -13.27
N SER A 628 -73.69 22.88 -14.27
CA SER A 628 -74.80 22.02 -14.76
C SER A 628 -74.59 21.39 -16.16
N ARG A 629 -74.97 20.09 -16.24
CA ARG A 629 -75.57 19.30 -17.35
C ARG A 629 -75.20 19.56 -18.83
N GLY A 630 -74.81 18.47 -19.49
CA GLY A 630 -75.69 17.84 -20.48
C GLY A 630 -75.20 17.69 -21.93
N ARG A 631 -75.02 16.42 -22.30
CA ARG A 631 -74.98 15.74 -23.62
C ARG A 631 -73.63 15.24 -24.07
#